data_AF-A0A7V0ZPJ1-F1
#
_entry.id   AF-A0A7V0ZPJ1-F1
#
_cell.length_a   1.000
_cell.length_b   1.000
_cell.length_c   1.000
_cell.angle_alpha   90.00
_cell.angle_beta   90.00
_cell.angle_gamma   90.00
#
_symmetry.space_group_name_H-M   'P 1'
#
loop_
_entity.id
_entity.type
_entity.pdbx_description
1 polymer ?
#
loop_
_entity_poly.entity_id
_entity_poly.type
_entity_poly.pdbx_seq_one_letter_code
_entity_poly.pdbx_strand_id
1 'polypeptide(L)'
;RLQGMLKLAQCVAYGALQRTESRGAHYRADHPRRNDREWMRRTLATWPGAEADLPSLDYEPLNIMSMEIPPGWRGYGAKDYIDHPDTALRQQQIDNAMAGMATADRHARQEALMPFKHLLPEHLRQPNERLGDEP
;
A
#
# COMPACT_ATOMS: atom_id res chain seq x y z
N ARG A 1 13.77 8.85 28.15
CA ARG A 1 13.51 9.32 26.76
C ARG A 1 14.49 8.72 25.76
N LEU A 2 15.81 8.93 25.92
CA LEU A 2 16.84 8.43 25.00
C LEU A 2 16.75 6.92 24.71
N GLN A 3 16.62 6.07 25.74
CA GLN A 3 16.49 4.61 25.54
C GLN A 3 15.35 4.22 24.59
N GLY A 4 14.18 4.85 24.74
CA GLY A 4 13.04 4.61 23.83
C GLY A 4 13.32 5.12 22.41
N MET A 5 13.95 6.28 22.27
CA MET A 5 14.35 6.80 20.96
C MET A 5 15.36 5.88 20.26
N LEU A 6 16.29 5.28 21.01
CA LEU A 6 17.25 4.31 20.46
C LEU A 6 16.55 3.04 19.97
N LYS A 7 15.57 2.51 20.70
CA LYS A 7 14.76 1.37 20.23
C LYS A 7 14.01 1.71 18.92
N LEU A 8 13.40 2.88 18.83
CA LEU A 8 12.74 3.33 17.61
C LEU A 8 13.73 3.50 16.45
N ALA A 9 14.90 4.09 16.70
CA ALA A 9 15.95 4.23 15.70
C ALA A 9 16.44 2.87 15.17
N GLN A 10 16.52 1.85 16.04
CA GLN A 10 16.83 0.49 15.63
C GLN A 10 15.75 -0.14 14.74
N CYS A 11 14.46 0.06 15.05
CA CYS A 11 13.38 -0.38 14.15
C CYS A 11 13.53 0.22 12.74
N VAL A 12 13.86 1.51 12.66
CA VAL A 12 14.08 2.22 11.39
C VAL A 12 15.30 1.68 10.66
N ALA A 13 16.46 1.66 11.31
CA ALA A 13 17.73 1.27 10.69
C ALA A 13 17.72 -0.21 10.28
N TYR A 14 17.24 -1.10 11.16
CA TYR A 14 17.18 -2.54 10.88
C TYR A 14 16.14 -2.86 9.81
N GLY A 15 14.97 -2.21 9.84
CA GLY A 15 13.97 -2.33 8.78
C GLY A 15 14.51 -1.87 7.41
N ALA A 16 15.24 -0.76 7.38
CA ALA A 16 15.87 -0.24 6.16
C ALA A 16 16.97 -1.17 5.63
N LEU A 17 17.75 -1.79 6.52
CA LEU A 17 18.77 -2.78 6.17
C LEU A 17 18.15 -4.04 5.55
N GLN A 18 17.10 -4.58 6.16
CA GLN A 18 16.45 -5.81 5.70
C GLN A 18 15.60 -5.60 4.42
N ARG A 19 15.05 -4.41 4.20
CA ARG A 19 14.26 -4.09 3.01
C ARG A 19 15.13 -3.84 1.78
N THR A 20 15.42 -4.91 1.04
CA THR A 20 16.27 -4.93 -0.17
C THR A 20 15.52 -4.53 -1.45
N GLU A 21 14.88 -3.35 -1.41
CA GLU A 21 14.31 -2.66 -2.58
C GLU A 21 14.42 -1.14 -2.39
N SER A 22 14.01 -0.38 -3.40
CA SER A 22 13.75 1.07 -3.28
C SER A 22 12.27 1.36 -3.50
N ARG A 23 11.58 1.94 -2.51
CA ARG A 23 10.14 2.26 -2.56
C ARG A 23 9.83 3.58 -1.88
N GLY A 24 9.23 4.51 -2.63
CA GLY A 24 8.88 5.83 -2.10
C GLY A 24 10.12 6.59 -1.65
N ALA A 25 10.15 6.97 -0.38
CA ALA A 25 11.28 7.68 0.25
C ALA A 25 12.45 6.76 0.66
N HIS A 26 12.23 5.44 0.73
CA HIS A 26 13.30 4.48 1.02
C HIS A 26 14.06 4.17 -0.27
N TYR A 27 15.32 4.61 -0.35
CA TYR A 27 16.22 4.36 -1.48
C TYR A 27 17.45 3.57 -1.03
N ARG A 28 17.79 2.54 -1.81
CA ARG A 28 18.93 1.66 -1.60
C ARG A 28 19.77 1.68 -2.87
N ALA A 29 20.99 2.21 -2.79
CA ALA A 29 21.88 2.29 -3.96
C ALA A 29 22.27 0.90 -4.50
N ASP A 30 22.33 -0.09 -3.62
CA ASP A 30 22.56 -1.51 -3.92
C ASP A 30 21.29 -2.26 -4.38
N HIS A 31 20.10 -1.68 -4.16
CA HIS A 31 18.81 -2.19 -4.63
C HIS A 31 17.93 -1.05 -5.19
N PRO A 32 18.32 -0.42 -6.32
CA PRO A 32 17.72 0.84 -6.77
C PRO A 32 16.30 0.72 -7.32
N ARG A 33 15.85 -0.51 -7.61
CA ARG A 33 14.53 -0.79 -8.20
C ARG A 33 13.47 -1.03 -7.12
N ARG A 34 12.24 -0.59 -7.41
CA ARG A 34 11.06 -1.06 -6.67
C ARG A 34 10.82 -2.52 -7.03
N ASN A 35 10.58 -3.37 -6.04
CA ASN A 35 10.40 -4.80 -6.26
C ASN A 35 9.02 -5.23 -5.75
N ASP A 36 7.99 -5.14 -6.60
CA ASP A 36 6.63 -5.51 -6.21
C ASP A 36 6.49 -7.03 -6.05
N ARG A 37 7.27 -7.84 -6.78
CA ARG A 37 7.24 -9.30 -6.65
C ARG A 37 7.53 -9.78 -5.23
N GLU A 38 8.60 -9.26 -4.62
CA GLU A 38 9.02 -9.73 -3.31
C GLU A 38 8.60 -8.76 -2.19
N TRP A 39 8.56 -7.45 -2.46
CA TRP A 39 8.43 -6.44 -1.43
C TRP A 39 7.09 -5.68 -1.44
N MET A 40 6.06 -6.23 -2.09
CA MET A 40 4.67 -5.79 -1.92
C MET A 40 4.12 -6.20 -0.54
N ARG A 41 4.77 -5.69 0.52
CA ARG A 41 4.54 -6.02 1.92
C ARG A 41 4.96 -4.88 2.84
N ARG A 42 4.32 -4.80 3.99
CA ARG A 42 4.58 -3.84 5.06
C ARG A 42 5.47 -4.49 6.12
N THR A 43 6.55 -3.81 6.51
CA THR A 43 7.40 -4.25 7.62
C THR A 43 6.69 -4.00 8.96
N LEU A 44 6.58 -5.02 9.80
CA LEU A 44 6.04 -4.95 11.15
C LEU A 44 7.17 -5.16 12.15
N ALA A 45 7.51 -4.13 12.91
CA ALA A 45 8.51 -4.23 13.96
C ALA A 45 7.83 -4.44 15.31
N THR A 46 8.21 -5.50 16.02
CA THR A 46 7.79 -5.76 17.40
C THR A 46 9.02 -5.93 18.28
N TRP A 47 8.87 -5.71 19.59
CA TRP A 47 9.96 -5.92 20.54
C TRP A 47 9.67 -7.17 21.37
N PRO A 48 10.41 -8.28 21.19
CA PRO A 48 10.01 -9.59 21.72
C PRO A 48 10.17 -9.72 23.25
N GLY A 49 10.90 -8.81 23.90
CA GLY A 49 11.05 -8.78 25.35
C GLY A 49 11.97 -7.66 25.83
N ALA A 50 11.95 -7.35 27.12
CA ALA A 50 12.72 -6.24 27.69
C ALA A 50 14.24 -6.36 27.41
N GLU A 51 14.76 -7.59 27.49
CA GLU A 51 16.17 -7.96 27.34
C GLU A 51 16.62 -8.12 25.88
N ALA A 52 15.71 -8.00 24.90
CA ALA A 52 16.09 -8.10 23.51
C ALA A 52 16.81 -6.84 23.04
N ASP A 53 17.96 -7.02 22.39
CA ASP A 53 18.78 -5.93 21.85
C ASP A 53 18.26 -5.41 20.50
N LEU A 54 17.55 -6.23 19.73
CA LEU A 54 17.01 -5.89 18.40
C LEU A 54 15.49 -6.13 18.32
N PRO A 55 14.77 -5.39 17.45
CA PRO A 55 13.38 -5.68 17.16
C PRO A 55 13.25 -6.96 16.31
N SER A 56 12.15 -7.69 16.52
CA SER A 56 11.72 -8.72 15.57
C SER A 56 11.00 -8.05 14.40
N LEU A 57 11.30 -8.50 13.18
CA LEU A 57 10.64 -8.02 11.98
C LEU A 57 9.80 -9.12 11.36
N ASP A 58 8.50 -8.84 11.23
CA ASP A 58 7.57 -9.60 10.43
C ASP A 58 7.16 -8.78 9.20
N TYR A 59 6.46 -9.42 8.27
CA TYR A 59 5.97 -8.76 7.08
C TYR A 59 4.53 -9.14 6.78
N GLU A 60 3.70 -8.14 6.57
CA GLU A 60 2.33 -8.33 6.11
C GLU A 60 2.27 -8.10 4.59
N PRO A 61 1.97 -9.13 3.78
CA PRO A 61 1.81 -8.97 2.34
C PRO A 61 0.59 -8.10 2.01
N LEU A 62 0.71 -7.23 1.02
CA LEU A 62 -0.43 -6.48 0.50
C LEU A 62 -1.09 -7.27 -0.61
N ASN A 63 -2.38 -7.56 -0.44
CA ASN A 63 -3.15 -8.30 -1.43
C ASN A 63 -3.46 -7.42 -2.65
N ILE A 64 -2.80 -7.68 -3.77
CA ILE A 64 -3.02 -6.94 -5.03
C ILE A 64 -4.45 -7.14 -5.54
N MET A 65 -5.03 -8.32 -5.34
CA MET A 65 -6.37 -8.63 -5.84
C MET A 65 -7.48 -7.82 -5.18
N SER A 66 -7.21 -7.20 -4.02
CA SER A 66 -8.13 -6.29 -3.34
C SER A 66 -7.86 -4.81 -3.60
N MET A 67 -6.88 -4.46 -4.43
CA MET A 67 -6.55 -3.04 -4.70
C MET A 67 -7.52 -2.45 -5.73
N GLU A 68 -8.06 -1.26 -5.46
CA GLU A 68 -8.80 -0.48 -6.47
C GLU A 68 -7.91 -0.05 -7.64
N ILE A 69 -6.63 0.23 -7.34
CA ILE A 69 -5.61 0.60 -8.33
C ILE A 69 -4.41 -0.32 -8.10
N PRO A 70 -4.11 -1.25 -9.03
CA PRO A 70 -2.99 -2.17 -8.88
C PRO A 70 -1.65 -1.42 -9.06
N PRO A 71 -0.53 -2.02 -8.64
CA PRO A 71 0.79 -1.39 -8.75
C PRO A 71 1.13 -1.03 -10.20
N GLY A 72 1.65 0.17 -10.42
CA GLY A 72 2.03 0.64 -11.75
C GLY A 72 3.09 1.74 -11.68
N TRP A 73 3.26 2.50 -12.76
CA TRP A 73 4.19 3.61 -12.75
C TRP A 73 3.66 4.78 -11.93
N ARG A 74 4.47 5.27 -11.01
CA ARG A 74 4.11 6.34 -10.04
C ARG A 74 3.99 7.74 -10.64
N GLY A 75 4.23 7.93 -11.94
CA GLY A 75 4.19 9.23 -12.62
C GLY A 75 5.50 10.03 -12.62
N TYR A 76 6.47 9.69 -11.77
CA TYR A 76 7.77 10.38 -11.70
C TYR A 76 8.95 9.42 -11.52
N GLY A 77 10.13 9.91 -11.91
CA GLY A 77 11.38 9.14 -11.93
C GLY A 77 11.38 8.05 -13.01
N ALA A 78 12.39 7.18 -12.97
CA ALA A 78 12.53 6.10 -13.94
C ALA A 78 11.32 5.13 -13.90
N LYS A 79 10.91 4.68 -15.08
CA LYS A 79 9.95 3.57 -15.26
C LYS A 79 10.68 2.23 -15.10
N ASP A 80 11.28 2.02 -13.93
CA ASP A 80 12.11 0.83 -13.64
C ASP A 80 11.67 0.20 -12.30
N TYR A 81 10.79 -0.79 -12.39
CA TYR A 81 10.28 -1.56 -11.27
C TYR A 81 10.04 -3.02 -11.69
N ILE A 82 10.13 -3.93 -10.72
CA ILE A 82 9.87 -5.36 -10.92
C ILE A 82 8.41 -5.62 -10.57
N ASP A 83 7.61 -5.98 -11.56
CA ASP A 83 6.18 -6.27 -11.39
C ASP A 83 5.91 -7.51 -10.54
N HIS A 84 4.80 -7.45 -9.81
CA HIS A 84 4.20 -8.61 -9.16
C HIS A 84 3.36 -9.41 -10.18
N PRO A 85 3.36 -10.75 -10.13
CA PRO A 85 2.60 -11.58 -11.08
C PRO A 85 1.11 -11.22 -11.18
N ASP A 86 0.49 -10.88 -10.06
CA ASP A 86 -0.95 -10.57 -10.01
C ASP A 86 -1.32 -9.17 -10.54
N THR A 87 -0.35 -8.28 -10.76
CA THR A 87 -0.63 -6.89 -11.19
C THR A 87 -1.44 -6.85 -12.48
N ALA A 88 -1.01 -7.61 -13.49
CA ALA A 88 -1.69 -7.65 -14.79
C ALA A 88 -3.09 -8.27 -14.69
N LEU A 89 -3.23 -9.32 -13.87
CA LEU A 89 -4.51 -9.99 -13.64
C LEU A 89 -5.51 -9.03 -12.98
N ARG A 90 -5.08 -8.32 -11.94
CA ARG A 90 -5.95 -7.35 -11.26
C ARG A 90 -6.34 -6.20 -12.19
N GLN A 91 -5.40 -5.69 -12.99
CA GLN A 91 -5.71 -4.65 -13.97
C GLN A 91 -6.80 -5.10 -14.94
N GLN A 92 -6.68 -6.31 -15.49
CA GLN A 92 -7.69 -6.88 -16.38
C GLN A 92 -9.07 -7.02 -15.70
N GLN A 93 -9.11 -7.43 -14.42
CA GLN A 93 -10.37 -7.51 -13.67
C GLN A 93 -11.04 -6.14 -13.51
N ILE A 94 -10.25 -5.11 -13.22
CA ILE A 94 -10.76 -3.73 -13.09
C ILE A 94 -11.30 -3.25 -14.43
N ASP A 95 -10.55 -3.44 -15.52
CA ASP A 95 -10.95 -2.99 -16.86
C ASP A 95 -12.27 -3.65 -17.28
N ASN A 96 -12.42 -4.96 -17.03
CA ASN A 96 -13.65 -5.70 -17.30
C ASN A 96 -14.82 -5.21 -16.45
N ALA A 97 -14.60 -4.98 -15.15
CA ALA A 97 -15.64 -4.45 -14.26
C ALA A 97 -16.10 -3.05 -14.70
N MET A 98 -15.17 -2.18 -15.10
CA MET A 98 -15.48 -0.83 -15.55
C MET A 98 -16.19 -0.80 -16.91
N ALA A 99 -15.86 -1.71 -17.83
CA ALA A 99 -16.56 -1.84 -19.11
C ALA A 99 -18.06 -2.12 -18.93
N GLY A 100 -18.43 -2.92 -17.92
CA GLY A 100 -19.83 -3.21 -17.58
C GLY A 100 -20.58 -2.08 -16.86
N MET A 101 -19.90 -0.99 -16.49
CA MET A 101 -20.41 0.08 -15.62
C MET A 101 -20.34 1.48 -16.26
N ALA A 102 -20.40 1.55 -17.60
CA ALA A 102 -20.21 2.80 -18.35
C ALA A 102 -21.15 3.94 -17.93
N THR A 103 -22.39 3.64 -17.52
CA THR A 103 -23.37 4.63 -17.05
C THR A 103 -23.44 4.75 -15.53
N ALA A 104 -22.76 3.88 -14.78
CA ALA A 104 -22.75 3.94 -13.33
C ALA A 104 -21.95 5.15 -12.85
N ASP A 105 -22.42 5.78 -11.77
CA ASP A 105 -21.69 6.88 -11.14
C ASP A 105 -20.36 6.40 -10.51
N ARG A 106 -19.52 7.36 -10.11
CA ARG A 106 -18.22 7.08 -9.50
C ARG A 106 -18.32 6.33 -8.16
N HIS A 107 -19.43 6.45 -7.43
CA HIS A 107 -19.63 5.78 -6.15
C HIS A 107 -19.94 4.29 -6.34
N ALA A 108 -20.83 3.96 -7.28
CA ALA A 108 -21.16 2.59 -7.65
C ALA A 108 -19.93 1.86 -8.22
N ARG A 109 -19.12 2.54 -9.06
CA ARG A 109 -17.87 1.97 -9.57
C ARG A 109 -16.87 1.66 -8.45
N GLN A 110 -16.68 2.59 -7.53
CA GLN A 110 -15.78 2.42 -6.39
C GLN A 110 -16.21 1.22 -5.53
N GLU A 111 -17.51 1.13 -5.20
CA GLU A 111 -18.07 0.04 -4.40
C GLU A 111 -17.89 -1.33 -5.08
N ALA A 112 -17.99 -1.39 -6.41
CA ALA A 112 -17.77 -2.63 -7.17
C ALA A 112 -16.29 -3.06 -7.21
N LEU A 113 -15.35 -2.12 -7.15
CA LEU A 113 -13.92 -2.41 -7.23
C LEU A 113 -13.29 -2.77 -5.89
N MET A 114 -13.60 -1.99 -4.84
CA MET A 114 -13.00 -2.11 -3.51
C MET A 114 -13.93 -1.51 -2.43
N PRO A 115 -14.97 -2.23 -2.00
CA PRO A 115 -15.93 -1.70 -1.03
C PRO A 115 -15.25 -1.43 0.31
N PHE A 116 -15.35 -0.20 0.83
CA PHE A 116 -14.71 0.18 2.10
C PHE A 116 -15.63 0.93 3.07
N LYS A 117 -16.81 1.39 2.64
CA LYS A 117 -17.71 2.20 3.49
C LYS A 117 -18.14 1.48 4.77
N HIS A 118 -18.25 0.14 4.73
CA HIS A 118 -18.56 -0.67 5.91
C HIS A 118 -17.47 -0.61 6.99
N LEU A 119 -16.22 -0.30 6.63
CA LEU A 119 -15.10 -0.08 7.55
C LEU A 119 -15.10 1.31 8.17
N LEU A 120 -15.90 2.25 7.64
CA LEU A 120 -16.05 3.58 8.21
C LEU A 120 -17.04 3.57 9.37
N PRO A 121 -16.80 4.38 10.42
CA PRO A 121 -17.81 4.73 11.41
C PRO A 121 -19.08 5.26 10.74
N GLU A 122 -20.24 4.93 11.31
CA GLU A 122 -21.55 5.22 10.70
C GLU A 122 -21.73 6.70 10.31
N HIS A 123 -21.32 7.62 11.18
CA HIS A 123 -21.42 9.07 10.96
C HIS A 123 -20.53 9.61 9.82
N LEU A 124 -19.58 8.81 9.30
CA LEU A 124 -18.67 9.19 8.20
C LEU A 124 -19.02 8.50 6.87
N ARG A 125 -20.14 7.77 6.78
CA ARG A 125 -20.52 7.04 5.55
C ARG A 125 -21.22 7.90 4.51
N GLN A 126 -21.70 9.09 4.91
CA GLN A 126 -22.41 10.01 4.03
C GLN A 126 -21.45 10.66 3.00
N PRO A 127 -21.93 11.00 1.80
CA PRO A 127 -21.15 11.75 0.83
C PRO A 127 -20.73 13.13 1.36
N ASN A 128 -19.58 13.61 0.90
CA ASN A 128 -19.18 15.00 1.10
C ASN A 128 -19.91 15.88 0.07
N GLU A 129 -20.76 16.78 0.54
CA GLU A 129 -21.39 17.82 -0.28
C GLU A 129 -20.32 18.68 -0.98
N ARG A 130 -20.54 19.00 -2.25
CA ARG A 130 -19.69 19.91 -3.01
C ARG A 130 -20.51 21.04 -3.62
N LEU A 131 -19.85 22.19 -3.76
CA LEU A 131 -20.41 23.30 -4.53
C LEU A 131 -20.64 22.84 -5.98
N GLY A 132 -21.90 22.86 -6.40
CA GLY A 132 -22.32 22.43 -7.75
C GLY A 132 -23.00 21.07 -7.80
N ASP A 133 -23.16 20.37 -6.67
CA ASP A 133 -24.05 19.21 -6.60
C ASP A 133 -25.52 19.68 -6.72
N GLU A 134 -26.36 18.95 -7.46
CA GLU A 134 -27.80 19.21 -7.49
C GLU A 134 -28.42 18.87 -6.11
N PRO A 135 -29.37 19.68 -5.60
CA PRO A 135 -30.02 19.44 -4.31
C PRO A 135 -30.79 18.11 -4.24
#